data_AF-A0A1X2HQW5-F1
#
_entry.id   AF-A0A1X2HQW5-F1
#
_cell.length_a   1.000
_cell.length_b   1.000
_cell.length_c   1.000
_cell.angle_alpha   90.00
_cell.angle_beta   90.00
_cell.angle_gamma   90.00
#
_symmetry.space_group_name_H-M   'P 1'
#
loop_
_entity.id
_entity.type
_entity.pdbx_description
1 polymer ?
#
loop_
_entity_poly.entity_id
_entity_poly.type
_entity_poly.pdbx_seq_one_letter_code
_entity_poly.pdbx_strand_id
1 'polypeptide(L)'
;MTKNNPADKPVRHLLSTPPPTLQTSPSVAHHQAASAHQNLLSVSQPNLIHAPPNHYPCAKLSNIPWDISQADIRALFAAYQLAPIMMDRASGKTLSDRCFVEFASTHELQRALSVRTPMFLRGRIVRMVESSPAILFHATFPNHNALLPGGPFVTRDEINSLLVICKSYKLHGSRKCPERPFENILSIVSKCPWHQPHLITTMHRDHIYEMLKLAIEALAMHLSRKNVAIDLGLKERMALVGMACPAFTIRQKTTLFHAAGLPCPQVLLQEEEDQQRSSPPALSPSSSASTSSQRESLLQALLFDKTSSHWPSIAGH
;
A
#
# COMPACT_ATOMS: atom_id res chain seq x y z
N MET A 1 -37.08 -24.48 73.79
CA MET A 1 -38.44 -25.02 73.52
C MET A 1 -38.88 -24.37 72.20
N THR A 2 -39.17 -25.00 71.06
CA THR A 2 -39.43 -26.38 70.59
C THR A 2 -39.23 -26.33 69.05
N LYS A 3 -38.30 -27.11 68.47
CA LYS A 3 -38.52 -28.21 67.50
C LYS A 3 -39.81 -28.14 66.65
N ASN A 4 -39.68 -28.10 65.31
CA ASN A 4 -40.00 -29.24 64.41
C ASN A 4 -39.90 -28.88 62.91
N ASN A 5 -39.34 -29.83 62.16
CA ASN A 5 -39.37 -30.05 60.70
C ASN A 5 -40.19 -31.37 60.48
N PRO A 6 -40.19 -32.05 59.32
CA PRO A 6 -40.67 -31.80 57.94
C PRO A 6 -41.75 -32.82 57.47
N ALA A 7 -42.30 -32.65 56.25
CA ALA A 7 -42.88 -33.70 55.37
C ALA A 7 -43.41 -33.04 54.07
N ASP A 8 -43.49 -33.61 52.86
CA ASP A 8 -42.90 -34.78 52.18
C ASP A 8 -43.35 -34.70 50.69
N LYS A 9 -42.49 -35.15 49.75
CA LYS A 9 -42.75 -35.63 48.35
C LYS A 9 -43.17 -34.69 47.19
N PRO A 10 -42.98 -35.11 45.90
CA PRO A 10 -42.37 -36.35 45.37
C PRO A 10 -41.31 -36.19 44.25
N VAL A 11 -40.53 -37.26 44.11
CA VAL A 11 -39.58 -37.59 43.03
C VAL A 11 -40.33 -37.91 41.72
N ARG A 12 -39.84 -37.40 40.58
CA ARG A 12 -40.17 -37.91 39.24
C ARG A 12 -38.91 -38.27 38.47
N HIS A 13 -39.05 -39.40 37.79
CA HIS A 13 -38.02 -40.21 37.16
C HIS A 13 -37.29 -39.54 35.99
N LEU A 14 -36.01 -39.89 35.91
CA LEU A 14 -35.08 -39.71 34.81
C LEU A 14 -35.60 -40.38 33.53
N LEU A 15 -35.70 -39.62 32.44
CA LEU A 15 -35.69 -40.12 31.07
C LEU A 15 -34.51 -39.46 30.36
N SER A 16 -33.55 -40.31 30.04
CA SER A 16 -32.27 -40.01 29.39
C SER A 16 -32.50 -39.77 27.90
N THR A 17 -32.22 -38.55 27.42
CA THR A 17 -32.08 -38.27 25.99
C THR A 17 -30.60 -38.11 25.65
N PRO A 18 -30.08 -38.78 24.60
CA PRO A 18 -28.67 -38.69 24.24
C PRO A 18 -28.33 -37.32 23.65
N PRO A 19 -27.07 -36.85 23.78
CA PRO A 19 -26.62 -35.57 23.25
C PRO A 19 -26.50 -35.62 21.72
N PRO A 20 -26.74 -34.50 21.01
CA PRO A 20 -26.59 -34.46 19.56
C PRO A 20 -25.09 -34.51 19.20
N THR A 21 -24.76 -35.48 18.35
CA THR A 21 -23.47 -35.67 17.72
C THR A 21 -23.13 -34.45 16.86
N LEU A 22 -22.07 -33.72 17.23
CA LEU A 22 -21.46 -32.68 16.39
C LEU A 22 -20.82 -33.35 15.17
N GLN A 23 -21.52 -33.35 14.04
CA GLN A 23 -20.93 -33.58 12.73
C GLN A 23 -20.04 -32.39 12.38
N THR A 24 -18.74 -32.64 12.30
CA THR A 24 -17.74 -31.70 11.78
C THR A 24 -17.84 -31.62 10.26
N SER A 25 -18.47 -30.56 9.76
CA SER A 25 -18.46 -30.20 8.34
C SER A 25 -17.14 -29.52 7.95
N PRO A 26 -16.41 -29.99 6.92
CA PRO A 26 -15.22 -29.31 6.42
C PRO A 26 -15.63 -28.23 5.42
N SER A 27 -16.01 -27.04 5.90
CA SER A 27 -16.39 -25.93 5.01
C SER A 27 -15.99 -24.55 5.58
N VAL A 28 -14.73 -24.41 5.98
CA VAL A 28 -14.14 -23.10 6.33
C VAL A 28 -12.91 -22.78 5.48
N ALA A 29 -12.23 -23.79 4.94
CA ALA A 29 -11.04 -23.58 4.09
C ALA A 29 -11.35 -23.02 2.69
N HIS A 30 -12.56 -23.24 2.15
CA HIS A 30 -12.87 -22.80 0.78
C HIS A 30 -13.32 -21.34 0.65
N HIS A 31 -13.71 -20.67 1.74
CA HIS A 31 -14.10 -19.25 1.67
C HIS A 31 -12.91 -18.27 1.71
N GLN A 32 -11.74 -18.69 2.23
CA GLN A 32 -10.54 -17.84 2.23
C GLN A 32 -9.84 -17.81 0.86
N ALA A 33 -9.88 -18.90 0.09
CA ALA A 33 -9.30 -18.95 -1.25
C ALA A 33 -10.11 -18.14 -2.28
N ALA A 34 -11.43 -18.09 -2.16
CA ALA A 34 -12.30 -17.32 -3.06
C ALA A 34 -12.15 -15.79 -2.89
N SER A 35 -11.84 -15.32 -1.67
CA SER A 35 -11.57 -13.91 -1.40
C SER A 35 -10.25 -13.44 -2.02
N ALA A 36 -9.22 -14.31 -2.07
CA ALA A 36 -7.95 -14.01 -2.73
C ALA A 36 -8.11 -13.83 -4.26
N HIS A 37 -8.99 -14.60 -4.90
CA HIS A 37 -9.28 -14.45 -6.34
C HIS A 37 -10.15 -13.23 -6.68
N GLN A 38 -11.07 -12.81 -5.80
CA GLN A 38 -11.81 -11.55 -6.02
C GLN A 38 -10.93 -10.31 -5.80
N ASN A 39 -9.89 -10.39 -4.94
CA ASN A 39 -8.92 -9.32 -4.73
C ASN A 39 -8.02 -9.04 -5.94
N LEU A 40 -7.87 -10.00 -6.86
CA LEU A 40 -7.12 -9.83 -8.11
C LEU A 40 -7.90 -9.01 -9.15
N LEU A 41 -9.24 -9.03 -9.12
CA LEU A 41 -10.09 -8.38 -10.12
C LEU A 41 -10.26 -6.86 -9.93
N SER A 42 -9.98 -6.31 -8.75
CA SER A 42 -10.02 -4.86 -8.55
C SER A 42 -8.75 -4.15 -9.03
N VAL A 43 -7.64 -4.88 -9.20
CA VAL A 43 -6.36 -4.35 -9.70
C VAL A 43 -6.17 -4.65 -11.19
N SER A 44 -6.88 -5.64 -11.73
CA SER A 44 -6.79 -6.05 -13.14
C SER A 44 -7.77 -5.36 -14.08
N GLN A 45 -8.27 -4.15 -13.76
CA GLN A 45 -8.82 -3.28 -14.80
C GLN A 45 -7.68 -2.62 -15.58
N PRO A 46 -7.42 -3.00 -16.85
CA PRO A 46 -6.32 -2.46 -17.65
C PRO A 46 -6.53 -0.98 -18.04
N ASN A 47 -7.68 -0.40 -17.72
CA ASN A 47 -8.09 0.94 -18.13
C ASN A 47 -7.57 2.07 -17.22
N LEU A 48 -6.75 1.77 -16.20
CA LEU A 48 -6.43 2.74 -15.16
C LEU A 48 -5.41 3.84 -15.55
N ILE A 49 -4.74 3.75 -16.69
CA ILE A 49 -3.54 4.59 -16.95
C ILE A 49 -3.50 5.27 -18.33
N HIS A 50 -4.34 4.84 -19.27
CA HIS A 50 -4.46 5.49 -20.59
C HIS A 50 -5.63 6.48 -20.71
N ALA A 51 -6.48 6.59 -19.68
CA ALA A 51 -7.51 7.62 -19.63
C ALA A 51 -6.93 8.92 -19.00
N PRO A 52 -7.40 10.12 -19.39
CA PRO A 52 -7.22 11.30 -18.54
C PRO A 52 -7.64 10.92 -17.11
N PRO A 53 -7.06 11.50 -16.04
CA PRO A 53 -7.35 11.06 -14.68
C PRO A 53 -8.86 10.97 -14.54
N ASN A 54 -9.38 9.74 -14.47
CA ASN A 54 -10.80 9.53 -14.27
C ASN A 54 -11.03 10.22 -12.93
N HIS A 55 -11.72 11.37 -12.99
CA HIS A 55 -12.03 12.17 -11.82
C HIS A 55 -13.12 11.41 -11.08
N TYR A 56 -12.73 10.29 -10.49
CA TYR A 56 -13.63 9.49 -9.68
C TYR A 56 -14.10 10.40 -8.55
N PRO A 57 -15.41 10.61 -8.42
CA PRO A 57 -15.95 11.35 -7.29
C PRO A 57 -15.45 10.69 -6.01
N CYS A 58 -15.02 11.50 -5.05
CA CYS A 58 -14.39 10.97 -3.84
C CYS A 58 -15.02 11.56 -2.58
N ALA A 59 -14.98 10.79 -1.50
CA ALA A 59 -15.33 11.25 -0.18
C ALA A 59 -14.10 11.24 0.72
N LYS A 60 -14.06 12.17 1.67
CA LYS A 60 -13.08 12.23 2.74
C LYS A 60 -13.70 11.70 4.03
N LEU A 61 -13.01 10.77 4.68
CA LEU A 61 -13.33 10.30 6.03
C LEU A 61 -12.54 11.11 7.05
N SER A 62 -13.25 11.72 8.00
CA SER A 62 -12.65 12.49 9.09
C SER A 62 -12.87 11.81 10.45
N ASN A 63 -11.94 12.08 11.37
CA ASN A 63 -11.90 11.48 12.71
C ASN A 63 -11.64 9.97 12.70
N ILE A 64 -10.88 9.48 11.70
CA ILE A 64 -10.55 8.05 11.65
C ILE A 64 -9.66 7.64 12.84
N PRO A 65 -9.81 6.43 13.38
CA PRO A 65 -8.87 5.87 14.35
C PRO A 65 -7.45 5.79 13.77
N TRP A 66 -6.45 6.04 14.60
CA TRP A 66 -5.04 6.03 14.17
C TRP A 66 -4.54 4.62 13.80
N ASP A 67 -5.22 3.58 14.29
CA ASP A 67 -4.93 2.18 14.04
C ASP A 67 -5.91 1.50 13.08
N ILE A 68 -6.68 2.29 12.31
CA ILE A 68 -7.57 1.75 11.29
C ILE A 68 -6.79 1.21 10.09
N SER A 69 -7.05 -0.03 9.70
CA SER A 69 -6.45 -0.65 8.52
C SER A 69 -7.26 -0.36 7.26
N GLN A 70 -6.65 -0.56 6.08
CA GLN A 70 -7.40 -0.56 4.83
C GLN A 70 -8.47 -1.67 4.82
N ALA A 71 -8.22 -2.82 5.44
CA ALA A 71 -9.20 -3.90 5.54
C ALA A 71 -10.47 -3.46 6.30
N ASP A 72 -10.33 -2.67 7.38
CA ASP A 72 -11.47 -2.12 8.12
C ASP A 72 -12.32 -1.20 7.24
N ILE A 73 -11.68 -0.37 6.39
CA ILE A 73 -12.37 0.50 5.43
C ILE A 73 -13.03 -0.35 4.32
N ARG A 74 -12.32 -1.35 3.78
CA ARG A 74 -12.88 -2.26 2.76
C ARG A 74 -14.12 -2.98 3.25
N ALA A 75 -14.15 -3.41 4.51
CA ALA A 75 -15.33 -4.06 5.07
C ALA A 75 -16.60 -3.18 4.98
N LEU A 76 -16.45 -1.86 5.06
CA LEU A 76 -17.57 -0.92 4.93
C LEU A 76 -17.89 -0.54 3.48
N PHE A 77 -16.87 -0.54 2.62
CA PHE A 77 -16.87 0.02 1.29
C PHE A 77 -16.50 -1.01 0.21
N ALA A 78 -16.78 -2.30 0.44
CA ALA A 78 -16.32 -3.41 -0.40
C ALA A 78 -16.68 -3.30 -1.89
N ALA A 79 -17.70 -2.50 -2.22
CA ALA A 79 -18.14 -2.23 -3.58
C ALA A 79 -17.38 -1.08 -4.28
N TYR A 80 -16.48 -0.38 -3.59
CA TYR A 80 -15.85 0.86 -4.07
C TYR A 80 -14.33 0.80 -4.10
N GLN A 81 -13.73 1.71 -4.85
CA GLN A 81 -12.29 1.82 -4.98
C GLN A 81 -11.71 2.63 -3.82
N LEU A 82 -10.81 2.03 -3.05
CA LEU A 82 -10.23 2.70 -1.89
C LEU A 82 -8.92 3.38 -2.24
N ALA A 83 -8.82 4.66 -1.88
CA ALA A 83 -7.54 5.33 -1.82
C ALA A 83 -6.81 4.91 -0.52
N PRO A 84 -5.47 4.77 -0.56
CA PRO A 84 -4.66 4.54 0.63
C PRO A 84 -4.92 5.51 1.78
N ILE A 85 -4.74 5.05 3.03
CA ILE A 85 -4.85 5.91 4.21
C ILE A 85 -3.55 6.71 4.31
N MET A 86 -3.64 8.04 4.27
CA MET A 86 -2.45 8.88 4.30
C MET A 86 -1.80 8.91 5.68
N MET A 87 -0.48 9.05 5.69
CA MET A 87 0.31 9.22 6.89
C MET A 87 1.27 10.39 6.76
N ASP A 88 1.66 10.93 7.89
CA ASP A 88 2.78 11.85 8.00
C ASP A 88 4.07 11.12 7.67
N ARG A 89 4.78 11.58 6.64
CA ARG A 89 5.96 10.90 6.07
C ARG A 89 7.20 11.00 6.95
N ALA A 90 7.22 11.93 7.92
CA ALA A 90 8.32 12.08 8.85
C ALA A 90 8.17 11.15 10.08
N SER A 91 6.95 11.07 10.64
CA SER A 91 6.69 10.35 11.90
C SER A 91 6.02 8.98 11.75
N GLY A 92 5.43 8.70 10.58
CA GLY A 92 4.63 7.50 10.35
C GLY A 92 3.26 7.53 11.00
N LYS A 93 2.84 8.67 11.57
CA LYS A 93 1.53 8.83 12.21
C LYS A 93 0.42 8.93 11.16
N THR A 94 -0.70 8.27 11.43
CA THR A 94 -1.91 8.38 10.62
C THR A 94 -2.46 9.80 10.67
N LEU A 95 -2.80 10.33 9.51
CA LEU A 95 -3.49 11.62 9.41
C LEU A 95 -5.00 11.36 9.50
N SER A 96 -5.57 11.69 10.65
CA SER A 96 -6.95 11.30 11.03
C SER A 96 -8.05 11.91 10.15
N ASP A 97 -7.67 12.85 9.29
CA ASP A 97 -8.52 13.62 8.39
C ASP A 97 -8.13 13.44 6.91
N ARG A 98 -7.19 12.54 6.59
CA ARG A 98 -6.71 12.29 5.22
C ARG A 98 -6.87 10.83 4.81
N CYS A 99 -8.09 10.31 4.95
CA CYS A 99 -8.51 9.05 4.34
C CYS A 99 -9.58 9.34 3.30
N PHE A 100 -9.42 8.78 2.10
CA PHE A 100 -10.29 9.04 0.96
C PHE A 100 -10.85 7.74 0.39
N VAL A 101 -12.07 7.81 -0.14
CA VAL A 101 -12.74 6.73 -0.85
C VAL A 101 -13.15 7.25 -2.21
N GLU A 102 -12.82 6.54 -3.28
CA GLU A 102 -13.18 6.88 -4.66
C GLU A 102 -14.37 6.02 -5.10
N PHE A 103 -15.31 6.64 -5.81
CA PHE A 103 -16.55 6.02 -6.24
C PHE A 103 -16.59 5.94 -7.77
N ALA A 104 -17.25 4.93 -8.33
CA ALA A 104 -17.35 4.79 -9.78
C ALA A 104 -18.23 5.88 -10.39
N SER A 105 -19.17 6.44 -9.63
CA SER A 105 -20.05 7.53 -10.08
C SER A 105 -20.48 8.47 -8.95
N THR A 106 -20.91 9.68 -9.31
CA THR A 106 -21.40 10.69 -8.34
C THR A 106 -22.65 10.19 -7.63
N HIS A 107 -23.49 9.42 -8.31
CA HIS A 107 -24.68 8.84 -7.72
C HIS A 107 -24.34 7.85 -6.59
N GLU A 108 -23.30 7.03 -6.75
CA GLU A 108 -22.83 6.14 -5.70
C GLU A 108 -22.25 6.89 -4.50
N LEU A 109 -21.49 7.95 -4.77
CA LEU A 109 -20.99 8.85 -3.72
C LEU A 109 -22.15 9.44 -2.91
N GLN A 110 -23.14 10.02 -3.57
CA GLN A 110 -24.30 10.64 -2.90
C GLN A 110 -25.11 9.61 -2.10
N ARG A 111 -25.30 8.40 -2.64
CA ARG A 111 -25.92 7.28 -1.91
C ARG A 111 -25.09 6.88 -0.68
N ALA A 112 -23.78 6.79 -0.81
CA ALA A 112 -22.92 6.44 0.31
C ALA A 112 -22.97 7.52 1.40
N LEU A 113 -22.97 8.80 1.01
CA LEU A 113 -23.06 9.93 1.94
C LEU A 113 -24.37 9.92 2.73
N SER A 114 -25.51 9.67 2.08
CA SER A 114 -26.82 9.65 2.73
C SER A 114 -27.04 8.44 3.63
N VAL A 115 -26.50 7.27 3.27
CA VAL A 115 -26.75 6.01 3.99
C VAL A 115 -25.72 5.76 5.11
N ARG A 116 -24.46 6.17 4.92
CA ARG A 116 -23.36 5.76 5.81
C ARG A 116 -22.83 6.86 6.73
N THR A 117 -23.41 8.07 6.71
CA THR A 117 -22.92 9.19 7.54
C THR A 117 -23.93 9.55 8.63
N PRO A 118 -23.54 9.60 9.91
CA PRO A 118 -22.23 9.23 10.47
C PRO A 118 -22.04 7.71 10.57
N MET A 119 -20.80 7.24 10.61
CA MET A 119 -20.46 5.84 10.83
C MET A 119 -19.61 5.63 12.08
N PHE A 120 -19.67 4.41 12.63
CA PHE A 120 -18.86 4.02 13.78
C PHE A 120 -17.69 3.14 13.35
N LEU A 121 -16.47 3.56 13.66
CA LEU A 121 -15.24 2.86 13.32
C LEU A 121 -14.34 2.78 14.56
N ARG A 122 -14.10 1.54 15.05
CA ARG A 122 -13.28 1.24 16.24
C ARG A 122 -13.56 2.18 17.43
N GLY A 123 -14.83 2.43 17.72
CA GLY A 123 -15.26 3.28 18.84
C GLY A 123 -15.21 4.80 18.57
N ARG A 124 -14.95 5.23 17.33
CA ARG A 124 -15.03 6.64 16.92
C ARG A 124 -16.20 6.88 15.97
N ILE A 125 -16.87 8.01 16.14
CA ILE A 125 -17.82 8.54 15.16
C ILE A 125 -16.99 9.16 14.03
N VAL A 126 -17.01 8.53 12.87
CA VAL A 126 -16.37 8.98 11.64
C VAL A 126 -17.41 9.66 10.77
N ARG A 127 -17.05 10.84 10.25
CA ARG A 127 -17.88 11.58 9.31
C ARG A 127 -17.30 11.41 7.91
N MET A 128 -18.16 11.07 6.97
CA MET A 128 -17.85 11.09 5.55
C MET A 128 -18.38 12.39 4.95
N VAL A 129 -17.54 13.08 4.17
CA VAL A 129 -17.89 14.34 3.51
C VAL A 129 -17.48 14.24 2.05
N GLU A 130 -18.29 14.80 1.16
CA GLU A 130 -17.93 14.97 -0.24
C GLU A 130 -16.59 15.71 -0.38
N SER A 131 -15.77 15.26 -1.32
CA SER A 131 -14.44 15.80 -1.59
C SER A 131 -14.20 15.86 -3.09
N SER A 132 -13.13 16.53 -3.50
CA SER A 132 -12.72 16.59 -4.90
C SER A 132 -11.40 15.84 -5.15
N PRO A 133 -11.17 15.37 -6.39
CA PRO A 133 -9.88 14.83 -6.81
C PRO A 133 -8.71 15.79 -6.55
N ALA A 134 -8.93 17.11 -6.64
CA ALA A 134 -7.91 18.12 -6.33
C ALA A 134 -7.49 18.09 -4.85
N ILE A 135 -8.44 17.92 -3.91
CA ILE A 135 -8.13 17.78 -2.48
C ILE A 135 -7.36 16.48 -2.22
N LEU A 136 -7.76 15.37 -2.85
CA LEU A 136 -7.03 14.09 -2.77
C LEU A 136 -5.61 14.23 -3.33
N PHE A 137 -5.45 14.92 -4.45
CA PHE A 137 -4.16 15.19 -5.07
C PHE A 137 -3.25 15.98 -4.12
N HIS A 138 -3.74 17.08 -3.56
CA HIS A 138 -3.00 17.88 -2.58
C HIS A 138 -2.70 17.10 -1.29
N ALA A 139 -3.61 16.22 -0.85
CA ALA A 139 -3.35 15.34 0.29
C ALA A 139 -2.23 14.32 0.00
N THR A 140 -2.12 13.86 -1.26
CA THR A 140 -1.07 12.94 -1.72
C THR A 140 0.25 13.66 -1.95
N PHE A 141 0.24 14.92 -2.38
CA PHE A 141 1.44 15.71 -2.68
C PHE A 141 1.44 17.03 -1.90
N PRO A 142 1.51 16.99 -0.55
CA PRO A 142 1.28 18.17 0.29
C PRO A 142 2.34 19.27 0.14
N ASN A 143 3.55 18.90 -0.27
CA ASN A 143 4.67 19.82 -0.46
C ASN A 143 4.87 20.21 -1.93
N HIS A 144 4.04 19.69 -2.84
CA HIS A 144 4.12 20.06 -4.24
C HIS A 144 3.58 21.47 -4.43
N ASN A 145 4.47 22.39 -4.81
CA ASN A 145 4.08 23.75 -5.10
C ASN A 145 3.75 23.88 -6.60
N ALA A 146 2.46 23.89 -6.94
CA ALA A 146 2.00 24.08 -8.31
C ALA A 146 2.43 25.44 -8.92
N LEU A 147 2.83 26.41 -8.09
CA LEU A 147 3.35 27.71 -8.53
C LEU A 147 4.83 27.68 -8.91
N LEU A 148 5.54 26.57 -8.64
CA LEU A 148 6.94 26.36 -9.05
C LEU A 148 6.97 25.34 -10.19
N PRO A 149 7.01 25.81 -11.47
CA PRO A 149 7.07 24.92 -12.61
C PRO A 149 8.27 23.97 -12.49
N GLY A 150 8.02 22.66 -12.56
CA GLY A 150 9.07 21.63 -12.49
C GLY A 150 9.53 21.24 -11.08
N GLY A 151 8.90 21.74 -10.01
CA GLY A 151 9.13 21.25 -8.66
C GLY A 151 8.72 19.78 -8.49
N PRO A 152 9.44 18.98 -7.69
CA PRO A 152 9.10 17.56 -7.51
C PRO A 152 7.73 17.40 -6.82
N PHE A 153 6.97 16.37 -7.19
CA PHE A 153 5.72 16.01 -6.50
C PHE A 153 5.98 15.42 -5.10
N VAL A 154 7.11 14.75 -4.96
CA VAL A 154 7.63 14.22 -3.70
C VAL A 154 9.12 14.52 -3.63
N THR A 155 9.53 15.22 -2.58
CA THR A 155 10.94 15.60 -2.39
C THR A 155 11.80 14.39 -2.04
N ARG A 156 13.12 14.51 -2.23
CA ARG A 156 14.08 13.45 -1.86
C ARG A 156 14.04 13.17 -0.35
N ASP A 157 13.85 14.18 0.48
CA ASP A 157 13.78 14.05 1.94
C ASP A 157 12.52 13.30 2.38
N GLU A 158 11.39 13.55 1.72
CA GLU A 158 10.16 12.78 1.95
C GLU A 158 10.33 11.31 1.54
N ILE A 159 10.96 11.04 0.40
CA ILE A 159 11.28 9.67 -0.05
C ILE A 159 12.14 8.96 1.00
N ASN A 160 13.22 9.60 1.46
CA ASN A 160 14.12 9.02 2.44
C ASN A 160 13.41 8.75 3.77
N SER A 161 12.60 9.71 4.26
CA SER A 161 11.84 9.56 5.50
C SER A 161 10.83 8.40 5.41
N LEU A 162 10.14 8.29 4.27
CA LEU A 162 9.18 7.23 4.02
C LEU A 162 9.84 5.84 3.96
N LEU A 163 11.03 5.74 3.34
CA LEU A 163 11.81 4.51 3.28
C LEU A 163 12.36 4.09 4.65
N VAL A 164 12.75 5.05 5.52
CA VAL A 164 13.14 4.76 6.91
C VAL A 164 11.97 4.12 7.67
N ILE A 165 10.76 4.66 7.50
CA ILE A 165 9.56 4.09 8.12
C ILE A 165 9.24 2.70 7.55
N CYS A 166 9.38 2.49 6.23
CA CYS A 166 9.22 1.17 5.62
C CYS A 166 10.18 0.14 6.24
N LYS A 167 11.45 0.50 6.43
CA LYS A 167 12.47 -0.39 7.01
C LYS A 167 12.25 -0.67 8.50
N SER A 168 11.73 0.31 9.24
CA SER A 168 11.65 0.28 10.71
C SER A 168 10.25 0.59 11.24
N TYR A 169 9.19 0.07 10.63
CA TYR A 169 7.79 0.41 10.97
C TYR A 169 7.45 0.22 12.46
N LYS A 170 8.10 -0.74 13.14
CA LYS A 170 7.86 -1.03 14.56
C LYS A 170 8.23 0.12 15.50
N LEU A 171 9.15 0.99 15.06
CA LEU A 171 9.64 2.14 15.83
C LEU A 171 8.82 3.41 15.59
N HIS A 172 7.86 3.38 14.67
CA HIS A 172 7.13 4.56 14.21
C HIS A 172 5.63 4.49 14.56
N GLY A 173 4.90 5.56 14.25
CA GLY A 173 3.45 5.62 14.42
C GLY A 173 2.67 4.54 13.63
N SER A 174 3.33 3.89 12.67
CA SER A 174 2.78 2.83 11.83
C SER A 174 2.85 1.43 12.44
N ARG A 175 3.39 1.25 13.66
CA ARG A 175 3.58 -0.09 14.28
C ARG A 175 2.32 -0.97 14.34
N LYS A 176 1.13 -0.35 14.46
CA LYS A 176 -0.15 -1.06 14.49
C LYS A 176 -0.72 -1.37 13.09
N CYS A 177 -0.25 -0.66 12.07
CA CYS A 177 -0.66 -0.82 10.67
C CYS A 177 0.59 -0.76 9.78
N PRO A 178 1.41 -1.83 9.80
CA PRO A 178 2.70 -1.87 9.11
C PRO A 178 2.62 -1.69 7.59
N GLU A 179 1.46 -1.93 7.00
CA GLU A 179 1.15 -1.77 5.57
C GLU A 179 1.13 -0.29 5.14
N ARG A 180 0.76 0.61 6.06
CA ARG A 180 0.47 2.02 5.76
C ARG A 180 1.58 2.77 5.01
N PRO A 181 2.87 2.70 5.39
CA PRO A 181 3.93 3.37 4.63
C PRO A 181 4.03 2.87 3.18
N PHE A 182 3.83 1.56 2.94
CA PHE A 182 3.83 0.98 1.61
C PHE A 182 2.59 1.39 0.80
N GLU A 183 1.43 1.46 1.44
CA GLU A 183 0.20 1.97 0.82
C GLU A 183 0.31 3.47 0.48
N ASN A 184 1.04 4.26 1.27
CA ASN A 184 1.33 5.65 0.92
C ASN A 184 2.16 5.73 -0.37
N ILE A 185 3.16 4.86 -0.54
CA ILE A 185 3.96 4.74 -1.77
C ILE A 185 3.09 4.31 -2.96
N LEU A 186 2.20 3.33 -2.78
CA LEU A 186 1.21 2.96 -3.80
C LEU A 186 0.40 4.18 -4.26
N SER A 187 -0.05 5.02 -3.33
CA SER A 187 -0.79 6.24 -3.65
C SER A 187 0.06 7.24 -4.44
N ILE A 188 1.32 7.43 -4.04
CA ILE A 188 2.25 8.32 -4.75
C ILE A 188 2.40 7.89 -6.21
N VAL A 189 2.68 6.60 -6.46
CA VAL A 189 2.93 6.09 -7.81
C VAL A 189 1.66 6.13 -8.67
N SER A 190 0.51 5.76 -8.10
CA SER A 190 -0.77 5.71 -8.84
C SER A 190 -1.39 7.08 -9.12
N LYS A 191 -1.11 8.10 -8.29
CA LYS A 191 -1.68 9.45 -8.44
C LYS A 191 -0.72 10.46 -9.08
N CYS A 192 0.52 10.09 -9.35
CA CYS A 192 1.45 10.95 -10.07
C CYS A 192 0.91 11.24 -11.48
N PRO A 193 0.98 12.49 -11.99
CA PRO A 193 0.34 12.87 -13.26
C PRO A 193 1.19 12.44 -14.46
N TRP A 194 1.37 11.13 -14.67
CA TRP A 194 2.23 10.58 -15.72
C TRP A 194 1.84 10.99 -17.16
N HIS A 195 0.57 11.35 -17.36
CA HIS A 195 0.05 11.88 -18.63
C HIS A 195 0.54 13.30 -18.95
N GLN A 196 1.15 14.00 -17.99
CA GLN A 196 1.77 15.32 -18.14
C GLN A 196 3.29 15.20 -17.95
N PRO A 197 4.01 14.56 -18.89
CA PRO A 197 5.44 14.27 -18.74
C PRO A 197 6.30 15.55 -18.62
N HIS A 198 5.82 16.68 -19.14
CA HIS A 198 6.49 17.98 -19.00
C HIS A 198 6.52 18.50 -17.55
N LEU A 199 5.70 17.96 -16.65
CA LEU A 199 5.72 18.28 -15.22
C LEU A 199 6.65 17.36 -14.42
N ILE A 200 7.15 16.27 -15.01
CA ILE A 200 7.92 15.23 -14.33
C ILE A 200 9.30 15.14 -14.97
N THR A 201 10.32 15.61 -14.27
CA THR A 201 11.70 15.45 -14.74
C THR A 201 12.11 13.98 -14.75
N THR A 202 13.02 13.59 -15.65
CA THR A 202 13.59 12.23 -15.71
C THR A 202 14.16 11.82 -14.35
N MET A 203 14.88 12.73 -13.69
CA MET A 203 15.42 12.50 -12.35
C MET A 203 14.32 12.24 -11.31
N HIS A 204 13.22 13.00 -11.34
CA HIS A 204 12.11 12.80 -10.40
C HIS A 204 11.41 11.46 -10.64
N ARG A 205 11.18 11.08 -11.91
CA ARG A 205 10.68 9.76 -12.28
C ARG A 205 11.57 8.65 -11.72
N ASP A 206 12.88 8.76 -11.90
CA ASP A 206 13.83 7.75 -11.43
C ASP A 206 13.86 7.66 -9.89
N HIS A 207 13.70 8.78 -9.18
CA HIS A 207 13.51 8.77 -7.73
C HIS A 207 12.21 8.07 -7.29
N ILE A 208 11.09 8.29 -7.98
CA ILE A 208 9.82 7.58 -7.68
C ILE A 208 9.97 6.08 -7.93
N TYR A 209 10.62 5.69 -9.02
CA TYR A 209 10.94 4.30 -9.32
C TYR A 209 11.79 3.66 -8.21
N GLU A 210 12.90 4.30 -7.82
CA GLU A 210 13.80 3.73 -6.82
C GLU A 210 13.14 3.67 -5.44
N MET A 211 12.32 4.65 -5.09
CA MET A 211 11.47 4.60 -3.89
C MET A 211 10.56 3.36 -3.89
N LEU A 212 9.86 3.10 -4.99
CA LEU A 212 8.97 1.93 -5.09
C LEU A 212 9.76 0.62 -4.97
N LYS A 213 10.87 0.50 -5.70
CA LYS A 213 11.74 -0.68 -5.67
C LYS A 213 12.26 -0.98 -4.26
N LEU A 214 12.88 0.02 -3.60
CA LEU A 214 13.43 -0.16 -2.25
C LEU A 214 12.34 -0.48 -1.21
N ALA A 215 11.12 0.04 -1.41
CA ALA A 215 9.99 -0.30 -0.56
C ALA A 215 9.51 -1.73 -0.77
N ILE A 216 9.48 -2.24 -2.02
CA ILE A 216 9.19 -3.64 -2.31
C ILE A 216 10.22 -4.56 -1.65
N GLU A 217 11.52 -4.24 -1.74
CA GLU A 217 12.59 -5.00 -1.09
C GLU A 217 12.44 -4.99 0.44
N ALA A 218 12.15 -3.83 1.03
CA ALA A 218 11.88 -3.71 2.46
C ALA A 218 10.67 -4.55 2.90
N LEU A 219 9.59 -4.53 2.11
CA LEU A 219 8.40 -5.35 2.36
C LEU A 219 8.72 -6.84 2.26
N ALA A 220 9.47 -7.27 1.26
CA ALA A 220 9.89 -8.67 1.11
C ALA A 220 10.71 -9.15 2.32
N MET A 221 11.62 -8.32 2.83
CA MET A 221 12.37 -8.62 4.07
C MET A 221 11.49 -8.72 5.31
N HIS A 222 10.39 -7.96 5.38
CA HIS A 222 9.45 -8.09 6.51
C HIS A 222 8.61 -9.34 6.38
N LEU A 223 8.12 -9.65 5.18
CA LEU A 223 7.29 -10.83 4.91
C LEU A 223 8.05 -12.15 5.06
N SER A 224 9.38 -12.14 4.95
CA SER A 224 10.21 -13.34 5.22
C SER A 224 10.33 -13.69 6.71
N ARG A 225 9.94 -12.78 7.61
CA ARG A 225 9.98 -13.01 9.07
C ARG A 225 8.74 -13.79 9.51
N LYS A 226 8.90 -14.64 10.53
CA LYS A 226 7.78 -15.38 11.14
C LYS A 226 6.80 -14.43 11.85
N ASN A 227 5.50 -14.72 11.77
CA ASN A 227 4.41 -14.02 12.48
C ASN A 227 4.31 -12.51 12.19
N VAL A 228 4.24 -12.15 10.92
CA VAL A 228 4.07 -10.76 10.49
C VAL A 228 2.60 -10.51 10.13
N ALA A 229 1.99 -9.53 10.78
CA ALA A 229 0.63 -9.07 10.47
C ALA A 229 0.66 -8.03 9.34
N ILE A 230 1.14 -8.44 8.16
CA ILE A 230 1.11 -7.65 6.91
C ILE A 230 0.44 -8.52 5.86
N ASP A 231 -0.47 -7.94 5.09
CA ASP A 231 -1.11 -8.54 3.94
C ASP A 231 -0.08 -9.05 2.92
N LEU A 232 -0.12 -10.36 2.67
CA LEU A 232 0.78 -11.06 1.75
C LEU A 232 0.63 -10.54 0.30
N GLY A 233 -0.57 -10.07 -0.07
CA GLY A 233 -0.86 -9.54 -1.40
C GLY A 233 -0.34 -8.12 -1.63
N LEU A 234 0.11 -7.42 -0.59
CA LEU A 234 0.56 -6.03 -0.71
C LEU A 234 1.77 -5.89 -1.65
N LYS A 235 2.70 -6.84 -1.58
CA LYS A 235 3.92 -6.87 -2.40
C LYS A 235 3.58 -7.00 -3.89
N GLU A 236 2.63 -7.86 -4.21
CA GLU A 236 2.12 -8.03 -5.57
C GLU A 236 1.44 -6.76 -6.08
N ARG A 237 0.58 -6.14 -5.28
CA ARG A 237 -0.05 -4.86 -5.66
C ARG A 237 0.97 -3.76 -5.95
N MET A 238 2.08 -3.69 -5.19
CA MET A 238 3.17 -2.73 -5.44
C MET A 238 3.86 -2.98 -6.78
N ALA A 239 4.16 -4.23 -7.10
CA ALA A 239 4.74 -4.58 -8.40
C ALA A 239 3.78 -4.25 -9.55
N LEU A 240 2.50 -4.58 -9.40
CA LEU A 240 1.46 -4.30 -10.42
C LEU A 240 1.28 -2.81 -10.67
N VAL A 241 1.24 -1.97 -9.63
CA VAL A 241 1.17 -0.50 -9.81
C VAL A 241 2.40 0.04 -10.53
N GLY A 242 3.59 -0.49 -10.24
CA GLY A 242 4.80 -0.13 -10.96
C GLY A 242 4.81 -0.60 -12.42
N MET A 243 4.29 -1.80 -12.71
CA MET A 243 4.13 -2.31 -14.08
C MET A 243 3.19 -1.43 -14.90
N ALA A 244 2.11 -0.99 -14.27
CA ALA A 244 1.09 -0.20 -14.91
C ALA A 244 1.60 1.23 -15.19
N CYS A 245 2.55 1.75 -14.41
CA CYS A 245 3.16 3.07 -14.61
C CYS A 245 3.68 3.25 -16.06
N PRO A 246 3.19 4.26 -16.81
CA PRO A 246 3.52 4.40 -18.22
C PRO A 246 4.90 5.04 -18.43
N ALA A 247 5.42 5.73 -17.41
CA ALA A 247 6.73 6.37 -17.47
C ALA A 247 7.89 5.42 -17.19
N PHE A 248 7.62 4.26 -16.57
CA PHE A 248 8.67 3.29 -16.26
C PHE A 248 9.05 2.49 -17.50
N THR A 249 10.36 2.31 -17.68
CA THR A 249 10.90 1.47 -18.76
C THR A 249 10.56 0.00 -18.52
N ILE A 250 10.55 -0.83 -19.56
CA ILE A 250 10.29 -2.27 -19.41
C ILE A 250 11.29 -2.89 -18.44
N ARG A 251 12.57 -2.56 -18.56
CA ARG A 251 13.62 -3.00 -17.64
C ARG A 251 13.33 -2.62 -16.17
N GLN A 252 12.82 -1.41 -15.93
CA GLN A 252 12.39 -0.99 -14.60
C GLN A 252 11.23 -1.87 -14.11
N LYS A 253 10.21 -2.11 -14.95
CA LYS A 253 9.06 -2.97 -14.61
C LYS A 253 9.51 -4.40 -14.29
N THR A 254 10.35 -5.02 -15.12
CA THR A 254 10.94 -6.34 -14.89
C THR A 254 11.71 -6.39 -13.56
N THR A 255 12.48 -5.34 -13.24
CA THR A 255 13.22 -5.25 -11.98
C THR A 255 12.30 -5.20 -10.76
N LEU A 256 11.12 -4.58 -10.85
CA LEU A 256 10.16 -4.54 -9.74
C LEU A 256 9.59 -5.93 -9.43
N PHE A 257 9.29 -6.75 -10.45
CA PHE A 257 8.86 -8.13 -10.25
C PHE A 257 9.96 -9.00 -9.63
N HIS A 258 11.20 -8.82 -10.10
CA HIS A 258 12.36 -9.49 -9.51
C HIS A 258 12.57 -9.10 -8.04
N ALA A 259 12.51 -7.80 -7.71
CA ALA A 259 12.59 -7.30 -6.34
C ALA A 259 11.45 -7.85 -5.46
N ALA A 260 10.27 -8.03 -6.05
CA ALA A 260 9.13 -8.65 -5.38
C ALA A 260 9.27 -10.17 -5.23
N GLY A 261 10.23 -10.83 -5.90
CA GLY A 261 10.30 -12.29 -5.97
C GLY A 261 9.03 -12.90 -6.59
N LEU A 262 8.47 -12.23 -7.59
CA LEU A 262 7.27 -12.64 -8.33
C LEU A 262 7.67 -13.02 -9.77
N PRO A 263 6.93 -13.95 -10.41
CA PRO A 263 7.16 -14.26 -11.81
C PRO A 263 6.92 -13.02 -12.67
N CYS A 264 7.82 -12.77 -13.63
CA CYS A 264 7.63 -11.69 -14.59
C CYS A 264 6.47 -12.04 -15.53
N PRO A 265 5.48 -11.15 -15.72
CA PRO A 265 4.41 -11.36 -16.69
C PRO A 265 4.95 -11.52 -18.12
N GLN A 266 4.38 -12.47 -18.88
CA GLN A 266 4.81 -12.76 -20.25
C GLN A 266 4.74 -11.54 -21.19
N VAL A 267 3.78 -10.64 -20.94
CA VAL A 267 3.61 -9.40 -21.71
C VAL A 267 4.90 -8.55 -21.67
N LEU A 268 5.54 -8.43 -20.51
CA LEU A 268 6.78 -7.64 -20.39
C LEU A 268 7.94 -8.29 -21.14
N LEU A 269 8.01 -9.62 -21.13
CA LEU A 269 9.04 -10.38 -21.85
C LEU A 269 8.90 -10.21 -23.37
N GLN A 270 7.66 -10.23 -23.87
CA GLN A 270 7.35 -10.01 -25.28
C GLN A 270 7.69 -8.59 -25.72
N GLU A 271 7.32 -7.57 -24.93
CA GLU A 271 7.65 -6.17 -25.22
C GLU A 271 9.17 -5.93 -25.22
N GLU A 272 9.92 -6.59 -24.32
CA GLU A 272 11.39 -6.54 -24.29
C GLU A 272 12.02 -7.13 -25.56
N GLU A 273 11.53 -8.30 -26.01
CA GLU A 273 12.00 -8.96 -27.24
C GLU A 273 11.69 -8.13 -28.51
N ASP A 274 10.52 -7.50 -28.57
CA ASP A 274 10.11 -6.66 -29.70
C ASP A 274 10.93 -5.36 -29.76
N GLN A 275 11.29 -4.76 -28.61
CA GLN A 275 12.23 -3.64 -28.57
C GLN A 275 13.64 -4.00 -29.03
N GLN A 276 14.11 -5.21 -28.69
CA GLN A 276 15.41 -5.70 -29.17
C GLN A 276 15.40 -6.00 -30.67
N ARG A 277 14.31 -6.54 -31.23
CA ARG A 277 14.18 -6.82 -32.68
C ARG A 277 14.04 -5.57 -33.54
N SER A 278 13.45 -4.50 -33.00
CA SER A 278 13.25 -3.22 -33.70
C SER A 278 14.46 -2.28 -33.65
N SER A 279 15.52 -2.65 -32.91
CA SER A 279 16.78 -1.93 -32.90
C SER A 279 17.55 -2.18 -34.21
N PRO A 280 17.98 -1.14 -34.96
CA PRO A 280 18.80 -1.35 -36.15
C PRO A 280 20.09 -2.09 -35.78
N PRO A 281 20.61 -2.98 -36.64
CA PRO A 281 21.83 -3.72 -36.35
C PRO A 281 22.94 -2.71 -36.07
N ALA A 282 23.49 -2.76 -34.85
CA ALA A 282 24.63 -1.97 -34.48
C ALA A 282 25.75 -2.23 -35.48
N LEU A 283 26.21 -1.18 -36.17
CA LEU A 283 27.45 -1.21 -36.93
C LEU A 283 28.54 -1.75 -35.99
N SER A 284 29.20 -2.80 -36.45
CA SER A 284 30.25 -3.56 -35.75
C SER A 284 31.27 -2.64 -35.05
N PRO A 285 31.71 -2.99 -33.82
CA PRO A 285 32.65 -2.15 -33.08
C PRO A 285 34.03 -2.19 -33.74
N SER A 286 34.49 -1.05 -34.26
CA SER A 286 35.91 -0.82 -34.42
C SER A 286 36.51 -0.60 -33.03
N SER A 287 37.56 -1.35 -32.77
CA SER A 287 38.36 -1.36 -31.56
C SER A 287 38.83 0.03 -31.15
N SER A 288 38.44 0.49 -29.96
CA SER A 288 39.30 1.32 -29.13
C SER A 288 38.97 1.13 -27.65
N ALA A 289 40.04 0.96 -26.90
CA ALA A 289 40.06 0.51 -25.53
C ALA A 289 39.74 1.62 -24.52
N SER A 290 39.48 1.16 -23.28
CA SER A 290 39.62 1.86 -22.00
C SER A 290 38.55 2.89 -21.61
N THR A 291 37.65 2.48 -20.70
CA THR A 291 37.01 3.32 -19.67
C THR A 291 36.35 2.42 -18.60
N SER A 292 37.09 1.42 -18.10
CA SER A 292 36.65 0.61 -16.94
C SER A 292 36.95 1.26 -15.59
N SER A 293 37.80 2.29 -15.54
CA SER A 293 38.29 2.85 -14.27
C SER A 293 37.38 3.90 -13.61
N GLN A 294 36.43 4.51 -14.33
CA GLN A 294 35.57 5.58 -13.75
C GLN A 294 34.28 5.07 -13.08
N ARG A 295 33.81 3.86 -13.41
CA ARG A 295 32.58 3.29 -12.80
C ARG A 295 32.83 2.65 -11.43
N GLU A 296 34.03 2.17 -11.15
CA GLU A 296 34.37 1.60 -9.84
C GLU A 296 34.55 2.67 -8.75
N SER A 297 34.97 3.89 -9.12
CA SER A 297 35.18 4.99 -8.18
C SER A 297 33.87 5.51 -7.54
N LEU A 298 32.75 5.48 -8.29
CA LEU A 298 31.44 5.90 -7.77
C LEU A 298 30.76 4.84 -6.88
N LEU A 299 31.06 3.55 -7.08
CA LEU A 299 30.55 2.47 -6.23
C LEU A 299 31.34 2.37 -4.92
N GLN A 300 32.63 2.68 -4.92
CA GLN A 300 33.42 2.78 -3.68
C GLN A 300 33.04 4.00 -2.82
N ALA A 301 32.65 5.13 -3.43
CA ALA A 301 32.17 6.30 -2.68
C ALA A 301 30.83 6.07 -1.94
N LEU A 302 30.01 5.11 -2.39
CA LEU A 302 28.74 4.75 -1.74
C LEU A 302 28.87 3.63 -0.70
N LEU A 303 30.01 2.95 -0.64
CA LEU A 303 30.25 1.79 0.23
C LEU A 303 31.20 2.07 1.41
N PHE A 304 31.83 3.26 1.48
CA PHE A 304 32.82 3.62 2.50
C PHE A 304 32.42 4.81 3.39
N ASP A 305 31.15 4.88 3.82
CA ASP A 305 30.77 5.75 4.95
C ASP A 305 30.08 4.94 6.07
N LYS A 306 30.81 3.93 6.54
CA LYS A 306 30.55 3.23 7.80
C LYS A 306 31.84 3.19 8.62
N THR A 307 32.17 4.31 9.26
CA THR A 307 32.85 4.33 10.56
C THR A 307 32.65 5.69 11.23
N SER A 308 31.65 5.82 12.10
CA SER A 308 31.89 6.43 13.42
C SER A 308 30.71 6.14 14.35
N SER A 309 30.95 5.16 15.20
CA SER A 309 30.31 4.96 16.49
C SER A 309 30.50 6.19 17.38
N HIS A 310 29.41 6.86 17.77
CA HIS A 310 29.29 7.45 19.11
C HIS A 310 27.82 7.64 19.49
N TRP A 311 27.40 6.91 20.53
CA TRP A 311 26.14 7.08 21.23
C TRP A 311 26.35 8.12 22.34
N PRO A 312 25.53 9.18 22.47
CA PRO A 312 25.54 9.98 23.69
C PRO A 312 24.65 9.32 24.74
N SER A 313 25.26 8.99 25.87
CA SER A 313 24.61 8.63 27.12
C SER A 313 23.76 9.81 27.63
N ILE A 314 22.52 9.54 28.05
CA ILE A 314 21.68 10.50 28.76
C ILE A 314 21.85 10.24 30.27
N ALA A 315 22.60 11.11 30.92
CA ALA A 315 22.51 11.48 32.34
C ALA A 315 22.54 13.02 32.32
N GLY A 316 21.55 13.74 32.83
CA GLY A 316 21.15 13.79 34.23
C GLY A 316 21.61 15.13 34.80
N HIS A 317 20.72 16.13 34.78
CA HIS A 317 20.64 17.28 35.70
C HIS A 317 19.26 17.92 35.53
#